data_AF-A0A183KBA6-F1
#
_entry.id   AF-A0A183KBA6-F1
#
_cell.length_a   1.000
_cell.length_b   1.000
_cell.length_c   1.000
_cell.angle_alpha   90.00
_cell.angle_beta   90.00
_cell.angle_gamma   90.00
#
_symmetry.space_group_name_H-M   'P 1'
#
loop_
_entity.id
_entity.type
_entity.pdbx_description
1 polymer ?
#
loop_
_entity_poly.entity_id
_entity_poly.type
_entity_poly.pdbx_seq_one_letter_code
_entity_poly.pdbx_strand_id
1 'polypeptide(L)'
;MGVIDLLEKPSSIGRPDECDILILRADYLRDLKSTKEGSPPACPELNIEKIIERIRVNERIQKEKLKFYGHDVPVDARKLAEYLETYIIIWDKPHIVVMDHTIIGPPYKENNVSCNSDTQQAKSQTDYVQRVVSRFYQERVTDNRSAN
;
A
#
# COMPACT_ATOMS: atom_id res chain seq x y z
N MET A 1 -0.82 35.53 10.53
CA MET A 1 -0.82 34.10 10.91
C MET A 1 -1.45 34.02 12.29
N GLY A 2 -2.71 33.56 12.38
CA GLY A 2 -3.39 33.42 13.67
C GLY A 2 -2.82 32.23 14.42
N VAL A 3 -2.48 32.41 15.69
CA VAL A 3 -2.01 31.32 16.55
C VAL A 3 -3.23 30.49 16.95
N ILE A 4 -3.11 29.17 16.80
CA ILE A 4 -4.14 28.21 17.23
C ILE A 4 -3.60 27.51 18.46
N ASP A 5 -4.37 27.53 19.53
CA ASP A 5 -4.05 26.82 20.76
C ASP A 5 -4.85 25.52 20.84
N LEU A 6 -4.17 24.45 21.26
CA LEU A 6 -4.74 23.11 21.41
C LEU A 6 -4.75 22.73 22.89
N LEU A 7 -5.93 22.49 23.44
CA LEU A 7 -6.12 22.10 24.83
C LEU A 7 -6.65 20.67 24.89
N GLU A 8 -5.91 19.80 25.55
CA GLU A 8 -6.32 18.43 25.86
C GLU A 8 -7.00 18.39 27.23
N LYS A 9 -8.16 17.73 27.33
CA LYS A 9 -8.83 17.48 28.60
C LYS A 9 -9.25 16.00 28.71
N PRO A 10 -9.48 15.48 29.93
CA PRO A 10 -10.04 14.15 30.11
C PRO A 10 -11.31 13.95 29.29
N SER A 11 -11.46 12.74 28.74
CA SER A 11 -12.63 12.33 27.96
C SER A 11 -13.93 12.71 28.66
N SER A 12 -14.80 13.46 27.96
CA SER A 12 -16.15 13.77 28.49
C SER A 12 -17.03 12.53 28.59
N ILE A 13 -16.70 11.47 27.87
CA ILE A 13 -17.40 10.18 27.88
C ILE A 13 -16.79 9.18 28.89
N GLY A 14 -15.79 9.61 29.67
CA GLY A 14 -15.24 8.87 30.82
C GLY A 14 -14.33 7.69 30.46
N ARG A 15 -13.89 7.60 29.20
CA ARG A 15 -12.94 6.56 28.79
C ARG A 15 -11.51 6.94 29.19
N PRO A 16 -10.76 6.04 29.84
CA PRO A 16 -9.42 6.34 30.36
C PRO A 16 -8.35 6.44 29.26
N ASP A 17 -8.61 5.92 28.07
CA ASP A 17 -7.73 5.88 26.90
C ASP A 17 -8.07 6.94 25.84
N GLU A 18 -9.06 7.80 26.12
CA GLU A 18 -9.47 8.87 25.22
C GLU A 18 -9.32 10.24 25.90
N CYS A 19 -9.16 11.27 25.08
CA CYS A 19 -9.16 12.65 25.53
C CYS A 19 -9.99 13.50 24.56
N ASP A 20 -10.55 14.59 25.09
CA ASP A 20 -11.22 15.57 24.27
C ASP A 20 -10.21 16.66 23.90
N ILE A 21 -10.08 16.92 22.60
CA ILE A 21 -9.20 17.96 22.07
C ILE A 21 -10.03 19.19 21.71
N LEU A 22 -9.71 20.32 22.35
CA LEU A 22 -10.30 21.63 22.09
C LEU A 22 -9.33 22.47 21.25
N ILE A 23 -9.78 22.88 20.08
CA ILE A 23 -9.03 23.76 19.17
C ILE A 23 -9.63 25.16 19.26
N LEU A 24 -8.86 26.12 19.78
CA LEU A 24 -9.32 27.47 20.04
C LEU A 24 -8.47 28.47 19.25
N ARG A 25 -9.11 29.50 18.71
CA ARG A 25 -8.38 30.63 18.15
C ARG A 25 -7.89 31.53 19.28
N ALA A 26 -6.59 31.81 19.30
CA ALA A 26 -5.97 32.64 20.32
C ALA A 26 -6.62 34.03 20.42
N ASP A 27 -7.09 34.58 19.30
CA ASP A 27 -7.75 35.90 19.22
C ASP A 27 -9.02 36.03 20.09
N TYR A 28 -9.60 34.93 20.56
CA TYR A 28 -10.78 34.92 21.42
C TYR A 28 -10.48 34.62 22.89
N LEU A 29 -9.22 34.40 23.24
CA LEU A 29 -8.80 34.13 24.61
C LEU A 29 -8.34 35.44 25.26
N ARG A 30 -8.97 35.83 26.37
CA ARG A 30 -8.58 37.06 27.11
C ARG A 30 -7.42 36.83 28.06
N ASP A 31 -7.45 35.72 28.81
CA ASP A 31 -6.43 35.37 29.80
C ASP A 31 -6.14 33.87 29.71
N LEU A 32 -4.91 33.52 29.35
CA LEU A 32 -4.41 32.15 29.37
C LEU A 32 -3.33 32.05 30.45
N LYS A 33 -3.55 31.22 31.47
CA LYS A 33 -2.60 31.01 32.56
C LYS A 33 -2.18 29.55 32.61
N SER A 34 -0.89 29.30 32.37
CA SER A 34 -0.31 27.98 32.60
C SER A 34 -0.32 27.66 34.10
N THR A 35 -0.97 26.58 34.48
CA THR A 35 -1.02 26.10 35.88
C THR A 35 0.11 25.10 36.18
N LYS A 36 0.61 24.42 35.16
CA LYS A 36 1.75 23.49 35.23
C LYS A 36 2.37 23.38 33.84
N GLU A 37 3.64 23.77 33.74
CA GLU A 37 4.38 23.60 32.49
C GLU A 37 4.99 22.20 32.46
N GLY A 38 4.61 21.41 31.46
CA GLY A 38 5.19 20.10 31.19
C GLY A 38 6.16 20.20 30.02
N SER A 39 7.22 19.39 30.01
CA SER A 39 8.00 19.20 28.79
C SER A 39 7.11 18.51 27.74
N PRO A 40 7.10 18.95 26.47
CA PRO A 40 6.50 18.16 25.41
C PRO A 40 7.14 16.76 25.40
N PRO A 41 6.37 15.72 25.04
CA PRO A 41 6.94 14.39 24.88
C PRO A 41 8.09 14.46 23.86
N ALA A 42 9.17 13.73 24.12
CA ALA A 42 10.27 13.65 23.17
C ALA A 42 9.73 13.17 21.82
N CYS A 43 10.04 13.89 20.75
CA CYS A 43 9.71 13.42 19.42
C CYS A 43 10.34 12.04 19.20
N PRO A 44 9.62 11.07 18.63
CA PRO A 44 10.20 9.77 18.36
C PRO A 44 11.42 9.93 17.45
N GLU A 45 12.51 9.29 17.81
CA GLU A 45 13.73 9.31 17.01
C GLU A 45 13.46 8.64 15.66
N LEU A 46 13.65 9.39 14.57
CA LEU A 46 13.50 8.86 13.23
C LEU A 46 14.77 8.09 12.86
N ASN A 47 14.62 6.81 12.56
CA ASN A 47 15.71 6.02 12.01
C ASN A 47 15.91 6.37 10.53
N ILE A 48 16.85 7.28 10.26
CA ILE A 48 17.15 7.80 8.92
C ILE A 48 17.57 6.68 7.96
N GLU A 49 18.32 5.69 8.44
CA GLU A 49 18.76 4.55 7.63
C GLU A 49 17.58 3.72 7.11
N LYS A 50 16.60 3.43 8.00
CA LYS A 50 15.36 2.73 7.61
C LYS A 50 14.54 3.53 6.59
N ILE A 51 14.54 4.86 6.69
CA ILE A 51 13.84 5.73 5.74
C ILE A 51 14.53 5.69 4.38
N ILE A 52 15.86 5.82 4.34
CA ILE A 52 16.65 5.73 3.10
C ILE A 52 16.41 4.38 2.41
N GLU A 53 16.39 3.29 3.18
CA GLU A 53 16.18 1.97 2.60
C GLU A 53 14.76 1.81 2.02
N ARG A 54 13.73 2.32 2.70
CA ARG A 54 12.36 2.36 2.16
C ARG A 54 12.28 3.15 0.85
N ILE A 55 12.99 4.28 0.76
CA ILE A 55 13.04 5.08 -0.48
C ILE A 55 13.65 4.26 -1.61
N ARG A 56 14.80 3.62 -1.38
CA ARG A 56 15.47 2.78 -2.39
C ARG A 56 14.61 1.62 -2.87
N VAL A 57 13.92 0.95 -1.96
CA VAL A 57 13.00 -0.15 -2.29
C VAL A 57 11.84 0.38 -3.14
N ASN A 58 11.23 1.50 -2.75
CA ASN A 58 10.14 2.10 -3.51
C ASN A 58 10.57 2.52 -4.92
N GLU A 59 11.74 3.15 -5.05
CA GLU A 59 12.30 3.52 -6.36
C GLU A 59 12.51 2.31 -7.26
N ARG A 60 13.03 1.20 -6.69
CA ARG A 60 13.21 -0.06 -7.43
C ARG A 60 11.86 -0.60 -7.91
N ILE A 61 10.84 -0.64 -7.03
CA ILE A 61 9.50 -1.12 -7.39
C ILE A 61 8.90 -0.27 -8.52
N GLN A 62 9.03 1.07 -8.46
CA GLN A 62 8.52 1.95 -9.51
C GLN A 62 9.25 1.73 -10.86
N LYS A 63 10.56 1.50 -10.82
CA LYS A 63 11.33 1.15 -12.04
C LYS A 63 10.87 -0.18 -12.64
N GLU A 64 10.57 -1.18 -11.81
CA GLU A 64 10.04 -2.46 -12.29
C GLU A 64 8.65 -2.30 -12.90
N LYS A 65 7.76 -1.51 -12.28
CA LYS A 65 6.43 -1.19 -12.84
C LYS A 65 6.53 -0.52 -14.22
N LEU A 66 7.51 0.36 -14.43
CA LEU A 66 7.69 1.04 -15.69
C LEU A 66 8.02 0.08 -16.86
N LYS A 67 8.66 -1.07 -16.58
CA LYS A 67 9.00 -2.06 -17.61
C LYS A 67 7.78 -2.64 -18.33
N PHE A 68 6.61 -2.70 -17.68
CA PHE A 68 5.36 -3.19 -18.27
C PHE A 68 4.77 -2.26 -19.36
N TYR A 69 5.30 -1.04 -19.48
CA TYR A 69 4.91 -0.07 -20.51
C TYR A 69 5.88 -0.06 -21.70
N GLY A 70 6.80 -1.03 -21.78
CA GLY A 70 7.65 -1.25 -22.96
C GLY A 70 6.82 -1.55 -24.21
N HIS A 71 7.37 -1.21 -25.38
CA HIS A 71 6.75 -1.41 -26.69
C HIS A 71 6.50 -2.89 -27.03
N ASP A 72 7.26 -3.78 -26.41
CA ASP A 72 7.26 -5.22 -26.62
C ASP A 72 6.44 -6.00 -25.59
N VAL A 73 5.77 -5.30 -24.66
CA VAL A 73 4.94 -5.90 -23.63
C VAL A 73 3.52 -6.11 -24.16
N PRO A 74 2.99 -7.35 -24.13
CA PRO A 74 1.61 -7.62 -24.54
C PRO A 74 0.59 -6.82 -23.74
N VAL A 75 -0.48 -6.38 -24.40
CA VAL A 75 -1.58 -5.62 -23.75
C VAL A 75 -2.21 -6.42 -22.60
N ASP A 76 -2.36 -7.74 -22.76
CA ASP A 76 -2.92 -8.59 -21.71
C ASP A 76 -2.01 -8.68 -20.48
N ALA A 77 -0.69 -8.73 -20.69
CA ALA A 77 0.28 -8.71 -19.61
C ALA A 77 0.22 -7.39 -18.84
N ARG A 78 0.13 -6.26 -19.54
CA ARG A 78 -0.01 -4.92 -18.94
C ARG A 78 -1.29 -4.80 -18.13
N LYS A 79 -2.42 -5.22 -18.70
CA LYS A 79 -3.74 -5.22 -18.06
C LYS A 79 -3.75 -6.06 -16.78
N LEU A 80 -3.07 -7.22 -16.78
CA LEU A 80 -2.95 -8.05 -15.59
C LEU A 80 -2.01 -7.40 -14.55
N ALA A 81 -0.90 -6.81 -14.98
CA ALA A 81 0.03 -6.10 -14.11
C ALA A 81 -0.63 -4.91 -13.40
N GLU A 82 -1.49 -4.15 -14.08
CA GLU A 82 -2.30 -3.08 -13.49
C GLU A 82 -3.24 -3.62 -12.40
N TYR A 83 -3.90 -4.76 -12.65
CA TYR A 83 -4.74 -5.40 -11.64
C TYR A 83 -3.96 -5.94 -10.43
N LEU A 84 -2.69 -6.29 -10.63
CA LEU A 84 -1.77 -6.77 -9.59
C LEU A 84 -0.94 -5.64 -8.96
N GLU A 85 -1.32 -4.37 -9.11
CA GLU A 85 -0.50 -3.22 -8.71
C GLU A 85 -0.13 -3.16 -7.21
N THR A 86 -0.91 -3.84 -6.36
CA THR A 86 -0.71 -3.93 -4.92
C THR A 86 0.40 -4.91 -4.53
N TYR A 87 0.81 -5.78 -5.44
CA TYR A 87 1.89 -6.74 -5.24
C TYR A 87 3.22 -6.23 -5.80
N ILE A 88 4.31 -6.79 -5.30
CA ILE A 88 5.62 -6.61 -5.91
C ILE A 88 5.65 -7.49 -7.17
N ILE A 89 5.68 -6.83 -8.33
CA ILE A 89 5.72 -7.47 -9.64
C ILE A 89 6.98 -7.08 -10.41
N ILE A 90 7.54 -8.02 -11.14
CA ILE A 90 8.71 -7.85 -11.98
C ILE A 90 8.37 -8.34 -13.39
N TRP A 91 8.76 -7.56 -14.40
CA TRP A 91 8.68 -7.99 -15.79
C TRP A 91 9.94 -8.77 -16.15
N ASP A 92 9.81 -10.09 -16.28
CA ASP A 92 10.88 -11.00 -16.71
C ASP A 92 10.46 -11.67 -18.02
N LYS A 93 10.58 -10.91 -19.11
CA LYS A 93 10.03 -11.24 -20.44
C LYS A 93 10.26 -12.71 -20.81
N PRO A 94 9.21 -13.48 -21.17
CA PRO A 94 7.80 -13.07 -21.39
C PRO A 94 6.90 -13.15 -20.15
N HIS A 95 7.45 -13.37 -18.96
CA HIS A 95 6.72 -13.68 -17.73
C HIS A 95 6.49 -12.47 -16.84
N ILE A 96 5.43 -12.55 -16.03
CA ILE A 96 5.20 -11.68 -14.88
C ILE A 96 5.61 -12.47 -13.64
N VAL A 97 6.60 -11.98 -12.90
CA VAL A 97 6.99 -12.57 -11.62
C VAL A 97 6.34 -11.79 -10.49
N VAL A 98 5.63 -12.49 -9.61
CA VAL A 98 4.88 -11.93 -8.48
C VAL A 98 5.49 -12.44 -7.20
N MET A 99 5.79 -11.53 -6.26
CA MET A 99 6.36 -11.84 -4.94
C MET A 99 7.64 -12.70 -5.00
N ASP A 100 8.45 -12.53 -6.04
CA ASP A 100 9.72 -13.23 -6.32
C ASP A 100 9.63 -14.71 -6.72
N HIS A 101 8.53 -15.41 -6.43
CA HIS A 101 8.44 -16.86 -6.63
C HIS A 101 7.31 -17.36 -7.53
N THR A 102 6.27 -16.55 -7.73
CA THR A 102 5.16 -16.93 -8.62
C THR A 102 5.43 -16.41 -10.02
N ILE A 103 5.47 -17.30 -11.00
CA ILE A 103 5.68 -16.98 -12.41
C ILE A 103 4.33 -17.11 -13.14
N ILE A 104 3.92 -16.05 -13.83
CA ILE A 104 2.74 -16.05 -14.70
C ILE A 104 3.23 -15.92 -16.15
N GLY A 105 3.10 -17.00 -16.92
CA GLY A 105 3.48 -17.02 -18.33
C GLY A 105 2.31 -16.76 -19.27
N PRO A 106 2.57 -16.41 -20.55
CA PRO A 106 1.53 -16.35 -21.59
C PRO A 106 0.75 -17.68 -21.68
N PRO A 107 -0.58 -17.67 -21.95
CA PRO A 107 -1.49 -16.55 -22.19
C PRO A 107 -1.97 -15.80 -20.93
N TYR A 108 -1.18 -15.82 -19.84
CA TYR A 108 -1.40 -15.11 -18.58
C TYR A 108 -2.67 -15.55 -17.83
N LYS A 109 -3.05 -16.82 -17.98
CA LYS A 109 -4.21 -17.43 -17.32
C LYS A 109 -3.82 -18.12 -16.02
N GLU A 110 -4.82 -18.47 -15.23
CA GLU A 110 -4.68 -19.22 -13.98
C GLU A 110 -3.95 -20.56 -14.18
N ASN A 111 -4.09 -21.20 -15.34
CA ASN A 111 -3.40 -22.46 -15.67
C ASN A 111 -1.91 -22.25 -16.03
N ASN A 112 -1.48 -21.00 -16.22
CA ASN A 112 -0.11 -20.63 -16.58
C ASN A 112 0.63 -19.99 -15.41
N VAL A 113 0.12 -20.17 -14.20
CA VAL A 113 0.76 -19.77 -12.96
C VAL A 113 1.59 -20.94 -12.43
N SER A 114 2.87 -20.72 -12.18
CA SER A 114 3.79 -21.71 -11.62
C SER A 114 4.59 -21.14 -10.45
N CYS A 115 5.07 -22.02 -9.58
CA CYS A 115 5.94 -21.66 -8.47
C CYS A 115 7.38 -22.05 -8.82
N ASN A 116 8.33 -21.13 -8.64
CA ASN A 116 9.76 -21.38 -8.87
C ASN A 116 10.51 -21.85 -7.61
N SER A 117 9.82 -22.00 -6.48
CA SER A 117 10.38 -22.31 -5.17
C SER A 117 9.65 -23.48 -4.52
N ASP A 118 10.40 -24.32 -3.80
CA ASP A 118 9.85 -25.51 -3.14
C ASP A 118 9.28 -25.24 -1.75
N THR A 119 9.39 -24.01 -1.24
CA THR A 119 8.89 -23.69 0.10
C THR A 119 7.36 -23.74 0.15
N GLN A 120 6.82 -24.26 1.25
CA GLN A 120 5.37 -24.33 1.46
C GLN A 120 4.70 -22.94 1.40
N GLN A 121 5.42 -21.90 1.87
CA GLN A 121 4.98 -20.52 1.77
C GLN A 121 4.86 -20.04 0.31
N ALA A 122 5.85 -20.35 -0.54
CA ALA A 122 5.81 -19.97 -1.94
C ALA A 122 4.66 -20.68 -2.69
N LYS A 123 4.38 -21.93 -2.35
CA LYS A 123 3.24 -22.68 -2.90
C LYS A 123 1.91 -22.04 -2.50
N SER A 124 1.71 -21.74 -1.21
CA SER A 124 0.45 -21.12 -0.76
C SER A 124 0.23 -19.71 -1.32
N GLN A 125 1.30 -18.94 -1.50
CA GLN A 125 1.27 -17.64 -2.17
C GLN A 125 0.97 -17.78 -3.66
N THR A 126 1.55 -18.78 -4.33
CA THR A 126 1.25 -19.10 -5.73
C THR A 126 -0.21 -19.49 -5.93
N ASP A 127 -0.78 -20.35 -5.06
CA ASP A 127 -2.19 -20.72 -5.11
C ASP A 127 -3.11 -19.50 -4.90
N TYR A 128 -2.70 -18.56 -4.04
CA TYR A 128 -3.40 -17.30 -3.86
C TYR A 128 -3.36 -16.44 -5.12
N VAL A 129 -2.18 -16.23 -5.73
CA VAL A 129 -2.03 -15.49 -6.98
C VAL A 129 -2.84 -16.14 -8.10
N GLN A 130 -2.86 -17.47 -8.19
CA GLN A 130 -3.68 -18.18 -9.16
C GLN A 130 -5.18 -17.84 -9.05
N ARG A 131 -5.71 -17.77 -7.82
CA ARG A 131 -7.10 -17.34 -7.58
C ARG A 131 -7.32 -15.87 -7.95
N VAL A 132 -6.35 -15.00 -7.68
CA VAL A 132 -6.42 -13.58 -8.06
C VAL A 132 -6.47 -13.42 -9.58
N VAL A 133 -5.65 -14.17 -10.31
CA VAL A 133 -5.65 -14.21 -11.80
C VAL A 133 -6.99 -14.75 -12.31
N SER A 134 -7.54 -15.81 -11.70
CA SER A 134 -8.84 -16.34 -12.09
C SER A 134 -9.96 -15.30 -11.90
N ARG A 135 -9.97 -14.59 -10.76
CA ARG A 135 -10.94 -13.52 -10.48
C ARG A 135 -10.90 -12.40 -11.52
N PHE A 136 -9.69 -11.96 -11.90
CA PHE A 136 -9.50 -10.92 -12.93
C PHE A 136 -10.21 -11.26 -14.25
N TYR A 137 -10.16 -12.52 -14.69
CA TYR A 137 -10.87 -12.92 -15.91
C TYR A 137 -12.37 -13.13 -15.69
N GLN A 138 -12.81 -13.55 -14.51
CA GLN A 138 -14.23 -13.67 -14.20
C GLN A 138 -14.95 -12.32 -14.21
N GLU A 139 -14.36 -11.30 -13.56
CA GLU A 139 -14.92 -9.94 -13.49
C GLU A 139 -15.04 -9.31 -14.89
N ARG A 140 -14.07 -9.56 -15.78
CA ARG A 140 -14.13 -9.09 -17.16
C ARG A 140 -15.17 -9.80 -18.03
N VAL A 141 -15.47 -11.06 -17.73
CA VAL A 141 -16.55 -11.78 -18.44
C VAL A 141 -17.91 -11.23 -18.02
N THR A 142 -18.07 -10.81 -16.76
CA THR A 142 -19.33 -10.22 -16.27
C THR A 142 -19.56 -8.81 -16.82
N ASP A 143 -18.51 -7.98 -16.94
CA ASP A 143 -18.63 -6.63 -17.53
C ASP A 143 -19.04 -6.70 -19.01
N ASN A 144 -18.44 -7.60 -19.80
CA ASN A 144 -18.79 -7.77 -21.20
C ASN A 144 -20.20 -8.34 -21.43
N ARG A 145 -20.81 -9.01 -20.44
CA ARG A 145 -22.19 -9.50 -20.51
C ARG A 145 -23.24 -8.48 -20.08
N SER A 146 -22.83 -7.42 -19.38
CA SER A 146 -23.73 -6.36 -18.92
C SER A 146 -23.85 -5.20 -19.92
N ALA A 147 -23.07 -5.26 -21.01
CA ALA A 147 -23.03 -4.26 -22.09
C ALA A 147 -23.70 -4.73 -23.40
N ASN A 148 -24.35 -5.90 -23.41
CA ASN A 148 -25.22 -6.41 -24.48
C ASN A 148 -26.64 -6.57 -23.98
#